data_AF-A0A1C3UD00-F1
#
_entry.id   AF-A0A1C3UD00-F1
#
_cell.length_a   1.000
_cell.length_b   1.000
_cell.length_c   1.000
_cell.angle_alpha   90.00
_cell.angle_beta   90.00
_cell.angle_gamma   90.00
#
_symmetry.space_group_name_H-M   'P 1'
#
loop_
_entity.id
_entity.type
_entity.pdbx_description
1 polymer ?
#
loop_
_entity_poly.entity_id
_entity_poly.type
_entity_poly.pdbx_seq_one_letter_code
_entity_poly.pdbx_strand_id
1 'polypeptide(L)'
;MPKRAKMEPSKIAWPDVEVGDWSGEFAKRPSGSIGQHIQPGPPPMSVEFTYLIVGAVVLSPRTKMRWPAAVSFWVRTPFTPERVEAGFMFKSENIPSFNLGLEVTRQQFTETAWLFKEKLLNNLHFTVGQGRDDHWPITSWGASFEL
;
A
#
# COMPACT_ATOMS: atom_id res chain seq x y z
N MET A 1 -6.62 41.43 18.24
CA MET A 1 -6.17 40.29 17.40
C MET A 1 -7.39 39.67 16.72
N PRO A 2 -7.48 39.61 15.39
CA PRO A 2 -8.62 39.00 14.73
C PRO A 2 -8.53 37.47 14.84
N LYS A 3 -9.63 36.84 15.25
CA LYS A 3 -9.77 35.38 15.34
C LYS A 3 -9.63 34.78 13.93
N ARG A 4 -8.64 33.90 13.75
CA ARG A 4 -8.43 33.11 12.54
C ARG A 4 -9.70 32.29 12.30
N ALA A 5 -10.43 32.57 11.22
CA ALA A 5 -11.57 31.77 10.81
C ALA A 5 -11.09 30.33 10.61
N LYS A 6 -11.69 29.37 11.32
CA LYS A 6 -11.52 27.95 11.02
C LYS A 6 -12.05 27.75 9.60
N MET A 7 -11.16 27.47 8.66
CA MET A 7 -11.55 26.96 7.35
C MET A 7 -12.28 25.64 7.60
N GLU A 8 -13.60 25.62 7.39
CA GLU A 8 -14.33 24.36 7.33
C GLU A 8 -13.75 23.55 6.16
N PRO A 9 -13.32 22.30 6.38
CA PRO A 9 -12.85 21.47 5.28
C PRO A 9 -14.00 21.30 4.29
N SER A 10 -13.72 21.58 3.02
CA SER A 10 -14.71 21.48 1.95
C SER A 10 -15.39 20.10 1.97
N LYS A 11 -16.72 20.09 2.04
CA LYS A 11 -17.59 18.90 1.97
C LYS A 11 -17.59 18.24 0.59
N ILE A 12 -16.42 18.02 -0.01
CA ILE A 12 -16.32 17.15 -1.18
C ILE A 12 -16.42 15.73 -0.64
N ALA A 13 -17.62 15.14 -0.73
CA ALA A 13 -17.84 13.74 -0.44
C ALA A 13 -17.15 12.92 -1.54
N TRP A 14 -15.96 12.41 -1.24
CA TRP A 14 -15.22 11.52 -2.09
C TRP A 14 -15.95 10.18 -2.20
N PRO A 15 -16.09 9.58 -3.40
CA PRO A 15 -16.75 8.29 -3.55
C PRO A 15 -16.24 7.23 -2.58
N ASP A 16 -17.16 6.35 -2.21
CA ASP A 16 -16.87 5.21 -1.34
C ASP A 16 -15.93 4.21 -2.03
N VAL A 17 -15.28 3.39 -1.22
CA VAL A 17 -14.44 2.31 -1.72
C VAL A 17 -15.30 1.21 -2.31
N GLU A 18 -14.94 0.80 -3.52
CA GLU A 18 -15.60 -0.29 -4.22
C GLU A 18 -14.91 -1.64 -3.95
N VAL A 19 -15.70 -2.66 -3.62
CA VAL A 19 -15.25 -4.05 -3.50
C VAL A 19 -15.08 -4.67 -4.89
N GLY A 20 -14.05 -5.51 -5.06
CA GLY A 20 -13.76 -6.24 -6.29
C GLY A 20 -12.37 -5.97 -6.85
N ASP A 21 -12.23 -6.15 -8.16
CA ASP A 21 -10.94 -6.15 -8.84
C ASP A 21 -10.54 -4.74 -9.29
N TRP A 22 -9.46 -4.24 -8.71
CA TRP A 22 -8.84 -2.98 -9.06
C TRP A 22 -7.63 -3.22 -9.97
N SER A 23 -7.38 -2.22 -10.82
CA SER A 23 -6.16 -2.14 -11.63
C SER A 23 -5.42 -0.86 -11.28
N GLY A 24 -4.14 -0.80 -11.61
CA GLY A 24 -3.35 0.39 -11.36
C GLY A 24 -2.02 0.38 -12.11
N GLU A 25 -1.40 1.54 -12.08
CA GLU A 25 -0.09 1.79 -12.69
C GLU A 25 0.82 2.42 -11.64
N PHE A 26 2.02 1.87 -11.49
CA PHE A 26 3.03 2.42 -10.58
C PHE A 26 3.64 3.70 -11.14
N ALA A 27 4.00 4.61 -10.25
CA ALA A 27 4.89 5.71 -10.55
C ALA A 27 6.31 5.19 -10.79
N LYS A 28 7.11 5.97 -11.53
CA LYS A 28 8.41 5.52 -12.07
C LYS A 28 9.50 5.23 -11.04
N ARG A 29 9.38 5.71 -9.79
CA ARG A 29 10.45 5.56 -8.78
C ARG A 29 9.87 5.23 -7.42
N PRO A 30 10.21 4.07 -6.84
CA PRO A 30 9.94 3.83 -5.44
C PRO A 30 10.96 4.55 -4.55
N SER A 31 10.59 4.78 -3.30
CA SER A 31 11.48 5.01 -2.16
C SER A 31 11.40 3.81 -1.22
N GLY A 32 12.40 3.58 -0.37
CA GLY A 32 12.35 2.45 0.55
C GLY A 32 13.37 2.59 1.66
N SER A 33 13.23 1.75 2.68
CA SER A 33 14.17 1.69 3.79
C SER A 33 14.39 0.25 4.24
N ILE A 34 15.63 -0.01 4.66
CA ILE A 34 16.09 -1.30 5.16
C ILE A 34 16.77 -1.02 6.49
N GLY A 35 16.39 -1.78 7.51
CA GLY A 35 16.97 -1.67 8.84
C GLY A 35 16.77 -2.93 9.65
N GLN A 36 17.28 -2.89 10.88
CA GLN A 36 17.11 -3.94 11.86
C GLN A 36 16.91 -3.34 13.25
N HIS A 37 16.18 -4.04 14.09
CA HIS A 37 16.03 -3.74 15.50
C HIS A 37 16.38 -4.98 16.31
N ILE A 38 17.27 -4.84 17.30
CA ILE A 38 17.61 -5.93 18.21
C ILE A 38 16.65 -5.88 19.39
N GLN A 39 15.77 -6.87 19.50
CA GLN A 39 14.91 -7.01 20.67
C GLN A 39 15.69 -7.61 21.84
N PRO A 40 15.64 -6.96 23.02
CA PRO A 40 16.23 -7.50 24.23
C PRO A 40 15.41 -8.71 24.73
N GLY A 41 16.10 -9.76 25.17
CA GLY A 41 15.46 -10.96 25.74
C GLY A 41 16.44 -12.14 25.82
N PRO A 42 16.12 -13.23 26.52
CA PRO A 42 16.85 -14.50 26.42
C PRO A 42 16.09 -15.51 25.53
N PRO A 43 16.53 -15.78 24.28
CA PRO A 43 17.67 -15.20 23.58
C PRO A 43 17.35 -13.84 22.91
N PRO A 44 18.37 -12.97 22.68
CA PRO A 44 18.17 -11.75 21.90
C PRO A 44 17.75 -12.10 20.48
N MET A 45 16.83 -11.32 19.92
CA MET A 45 16.30 -11.56 18.57
C MET A 45 16.53 -10.34 17.69
N SER A 46 17.15 -10.54 16.52
CA SER A 46 17.19 -9.50 15.49
C SER A 46 15.90 -9.52 14.69
N VAL A 47 15.25 -8.36 14.56
CA VAL A 47 14.05 -8.17 13.76
C VAL A 47 14.39 -7.25 12.61
N GLU A 48 14.41 -7.81 11.42
CA GLU A 48 14.61 -7.03 10.20
C GLU A 48 13.34 -6.25 9.88
N PHE A 49 13.51 -4.99 9.50
CA PHE A 49 12.45 -4.11 9.06
C PHE A 49 12.79 -3.64 7.65
N THR A 50 11.98 -4.03 6.67
CA THR A 50 12.27 -3.75 5.26
C THR A 50 10.97 -3.42 4.55
N TYR A 51 10.97 -2.27 3.87
CA TYR A 51 9.81 -1.84 3.10
C TYR A 51 10.20 -1.01 1.87
N LEU A 52 9.28 -0.97 0.93
CA LEU A 52 9.32 -0.14 -0.28
C LEU A 52 8.01 0.62 -0.38
N ILE A 53 8.04 1.91 -0.72
CA ILE A 53 6.87 2.74 -1.00
C ILE A 53 6.98 3.28 -2.41
N VAL A 54 5.91 3.18 -3.18
CA VAL A 54 5.83 3.69 -4.54
C VAL A 54 4.51 4.41 -4.72
N GLY A 55 4.52 5.55 -5.42
CA GLY A 55 3.27 6.17 -5.86
C GLY A 55 2.59 5.29 -6.90
N ALA A 56 1.27 5.37 -7.03
CA ALA A 56 0.51 4.70 -8.07
C ALA A 56 -0.74 5.51 -8.41
N VAL A 57 -1.34 5.18 -9.56
CA VAL A 57 -2.72 5.53 -9.87
C VAL A 57 -3.51 4.24 -9.93
N VAL A 58 -4.57 4.14 -9.13
CA VAL A 58 -5.45 2.96 -9.09
C VAL A 58 -6.83 3.29 -9.63
N LEU A 59 -7.46 2.32 -10.28
CA LEU A 59 -8.71 2.45 -10.99
C LEU A 59 -9.77 1.59 -10.31
N SER A 60 -10.88 2.20 -9.92
CA SER A 60 -12.00 1.49 -9.30
C SER A 60 -12.70 0.54 -10.30
N PRO A 61 -13.22 -0.61 -9.82
CA PRO A 61 -13.81 -1.65 -10.67
C PRO A 61 -15.03 -1.19 -11.47
N ARG A 62 -15.96 -0.45 -10.87
CA ARG A 62 -17.26 -0.09 -11.45
C ARG A 62 -17.25 1.32 -12.00
N THR A 63 -16.89 2.32 -11.18
CA THR A 63 -16.93 3.72 -11.63
C THR A 63 -15.78 4.09 -12.56
N LYS A 64 -14.73 3.25 -12.64
CA LYS A 64 -13.50 3.53 -13.40
C LYS A 64 -12.88 4.88 -13.02
N MET A 65 -13.06 5.29 -11.78
CA MET A 65 -12.46 6.50 -11.24
C MET A 65 -10.98 6.25 -10.93
N ARG A 66 -10.14 7.20 -11.31
CA ARG A 66 -8.70 7.16 -11.03
C ARG A 66 -8.40 7.83 -9.69
N TRP A 67 -7.69 7.11 -8.84
CA TRP A 67 -7.29 7.56 -7.52
C TRP A 67 -5.78 7.55 -7.39
N PRO A 68 -5.16 8.63 -6.87
CA PRO A 68 -3.77 8.56 -6.47
C PRO A 68 -3.65 7.60 -5.28
N ALA A 69 -2.57 6.82 -5.27
CA ALA A 69 -2.30 5.88 -4.21
C ALA A 69 -0.82 5.87 -3.82
N ALA A 70 -0.55 5.57 -2.55
CA ALA A 70 0.75 5.12 -2.08
C ALA A 70 0.68 3.61 -1.87
N VAL A 71 1.53 2.86 -2.55
CA VAL A 71 1.62 1.41 -2.41
C VAL A 71 2.89 1.11 -1.62
N SER A 72 2.73 0.38 -0.52
CA SER A 72 3.80 0.00 0.38
C SER A 72 3.93 -1.53 0.41
N PHE A 73 5.13 -2.03 0.11
CA PHE A 73 5.46 -3.45 0.22
C PHE A 73 6.18 -3.68 1.54
N TRP A 74 5.62 -4.53 2.38
CA TRP A 74 6.10 -4.82 3.73
C TRP A 74 6.64 -6.24 3.78
N VAL A 75 7.93 -6.39 4.09
CA VAL A 75 8.51 -7.72 4.32
C VAL A 75 7.98 -8.25 5.64
N ARG A 76 7.41 -9.46 5.61
CA ARG A 76 6.93 -10.13 6.84
C ARG A 76 8.08 -10.31 7.82
N THR A 77 7.82 -9.99 9.09
CA THR A 77 8.74 -10.20 10.21
C THR A 77 8.28 -11.41 11.02
N PRO A 78 9.11 -11.95 11.93
CA PRO A 78 8.66 -12.99 12.88
C PRO A 78 7.46 -12.58 13.74
N PHE A 79 7.19 -11.27 13.87
CA PHE A 79 6.06 -10.71 14.62
C PHE A 79 4.86 -10.38 13.75
N THR A 80 4.96 -10.54 12.43
CA THR A 80 3.82 -10.34 11.53
C THR A 80 2.83 -11.48 11.78
N PRO A 81 1.59 -11.19 12.23
CA PRO A 81 0.61 -12.24 12.49
C PRO A 81 0.35 -13.09 11.25
N GLU A 82 -0.03 -14.35 11.45
CA GLU A 82 -0.60 -15.13 10.35
C GLU A 82 -1.98 -14.55 10.02
N ARG A 83 -2.13 -14.08 8.78
CA ARG A 83 -3.36 -13.50 8.25
C ARG A 83 -3.71 -14.18 6.94
N VAL A 84 -5.02 -14.21 6.65
CA VAL A 84 -5.53 -14.70 5.35
C VAL A 84 -5.42 -13.61 4.29
N GLU A 85 -5.35 -12.34 4.70
CA GLU A 85 -5.25 -11.21 3.76
C GLU A 85 -3.82 -11.05 3.22
N ALA A 86 -3.71 -10.67 1.95
CA ALA A 86 -2.46 -10.31 1.30
C ALA A 86 -2.04 -8.85 1.55
N GLY A 87 -2.88 -8.08 2.24
CA GLY A 87 -2.64 -6.67 2.53
C GLY A 87 -3.89 -5.92 2.96
N PHE A 88 -3.80 -4.59 3.02
CA PHE A 88 -4.90 -3.69 3.37
C PHE A 88 -4.88 -2.44 2.52
N MET A 89 -6.06 -1.89 2.28
CA MET A 89 -6.25 -0.56 1.71
C MET A 89 -6.96 0.31 2.74
N PHE A 90 -6.52 1.55 2.87
CA PHE A 90 -7.20 2.56 3.67
C PHE A 90 -7.21 3.90 2.95
N LYS A 91 -8.26 4.68 3.18
CA LYS A 91 -8.44 6.01 2.59
C LYS A 91 -7.71 7.03 3.46
N SER A 92 -7.00 7.97 2.84
CA SER A 92 -6.40 9.08 3.60
C SER A 92 -7.49 10.03 4.08
N GLU A 93 -7.44 10.44 5.35
CA GLU A 93 -8.43 11.34 5.94
C GLU A 93 -8.41 12.75 5.31
N ASN A 94 -7.22 13.23 4.96
CA ASN A 94 -6.99 14.64 4.61
C ASN A 94 -6.75 14.88 3.11
N ILE A 95 -6.56 13.83 2.33
CA ILE A 95 -6.20 13.90 0.90
C ILE A 95 -7.02 12.83 0.16
N PRO A 96 -7.51 13.08 -1.07
CA PRO A 96 -8.20 12.08 -1.88
C PRO A 96 -7.24 11.03 -2.43
N SER A 97 -6.63 10.24 -1.55
CA SER A 97 -5.68 9.18 -1.91
C SER A 97 -5.93 7.92 -1.10
N PHE A 98 -5.50 6.79 -1.68
CA PHE A 98 -5.45 5.52 -0.98
C PHE A 98 -4.04 5.18 -0.53
N ASN A 99 -3.94 4.44 0.57
CA ASN A 99 -2.73 3.76 0.95
C ASN A 99 -2.99 2.26 0.85
N LEU A 100 -2.13 1.57 0.12
CA LEU A 100 -2.15 0.12 -0.03
C LEU A 100 -0.93 -0.44 0.69
N GLY A 101 -1.14 -1.25 1.73
CA GLY A 101 -0.11 -2.05 2.38
C GLY A 101 -0.18 -3.46 1.87
N LEU A 102 0.84 -3.93 1.17
CA LEU A 102 0.95 -5.28 0.65
C LEU A 102 2.00 -6.03 1.45
N GLU A 103 1.65 -7.22 1.94
CA GLU A 103 2.63 -8.09 2.59
C GLU A 103 3.38 -8.92 1.53
N VAL A 104 4.70 -8.98 1.66
CA VAL A 104 5.57 -9.71 0.75
C VAL A 104 6.57 -10.57 1.50
N THR A 105 7.01 -11.66 0.88
CA THR A 105 8.17 -12.39 1.37
C THR A 105 9.46 -11.62 1.09
N ARG A 106 10.55 -11.97 1.77
CA ARG A 106 11.88 -11.40 1.50
C ARG A 106 12.32 -11.62 0.05
N GLN A 107 12.02 -12.79 -0.53
CA GLN A 107 12.34 -13.07 -1.94
C GLN A 107 11.54 -12.18 -2.89
N GLN A 108 10.22 -12.09 -2.71
CA GLN A 108 9.36 -11.21 -3.51
C GLN A 108 9.80 -9.74 -3.43
N PHE A 109 10.24 -9.28 -2.25
CA PHE A 109 10.77 -7.93 -2.09
C PHE A 109 12.01 -7.69 -2.95
N THR A 110 12.99 -8.61 -2.92
CA THR A 110 14.21 -8.48 -3.71
C THR A 110 13.92 -8.44 -5.21
N GLU A 111 13.03 -9.32 -5.70
CA GLU A 111 12.59 -9.34 -7.09
C GLU A 111 11.86 -8.05 -7.47
N THR A 112 10.94 -7.58 -6.62
CA THR A 112 10.19 -6.33 -6.84
C THR A 112 11.11 -5.12 -6.90
N ALA A 113 12.06 -5.01 -5.97
CA ALA A 113 13.03 -3.91 -5.95
C ALA A 113 13.91 -3.90 -7.21
N TRP A 114 14.33 -5.07 -7.69
CA TRP A 114 15.07 -5.20 -8.94
C TRP A 114 14.22 -4.80 -10.15
N LEU A 115 12.99 -5.30 -10.27
CA LEU A 115 12.09 -4.95 -11.39
C LEU A 115 11.77 -3.44 -11.44
N PHE A 116 11.65 -2.78 -10.29
CA PHE A 116 11.52 -1.32 -10.25
C PHE A 116 12.80 -0.60 -10.71
N LYS A 117 13.98 -1.09 -10.31
CA LYS A 117 15.27 -0.53 -10.74
C LYS A 117 15.41 -0.60 -12.26
N GLU A 118 15.03 -1.73 -12.85
CA GLU A 118 15.04 -1.95 -14.30
C GLU A 118 13.86 -1.28 -15.03
N LYS A 119 12.93 -0.65 -14.30
CA LYS A 119 11.71 0.01 -14.82
C LYS A 119 10.80 -0.94 -15.60
N LEU A 120 10.80 -2.21 -15.22
CA LEU A 120 10.01 -3.26 -15.85
C LEU A 120 8.64 -3.42 -15.17
N LEU A 121 8.54 -3.12 -13.88
CA LEU A 121 7.30 -3.24 -13.11
C LEU A 121 6.42 -2.00 -13.27
N ASN A 122 5.36 -2.10 -14.06
CA ASN A 122 4.50 -0.96 -14.39
C ASN A 122 3.07 -1.14 -13.92
N ASN A 123 2.51 -2.35 -14.05
CA ASN A 123 1.11 -2.61 -13.79
C ASN A 123 0.91 -3.27 -12.42
N LEU A 124 -0.16 -2.86 -11.73
CA LEU A 124 -0.64 -3.40 -10.48
C LEU A 124 -2.08 -3.87 -10.66
N HIS A 125 -2.44 -4.99 -10.05
CA HIS A 125 -3.82 -5.42 -9.90
C HIS A 125 -4.02 -5.99 -8.49
N PHE A 126 -5.20 -5.77 -7.93
CA PHE A 126 -5.50 -6.23 -6.57
C PHE A 126 -7.00 -6.38 -6.34
N THR A 127 -7.37 -7.23 -5.40
CA THR A 127 -8.77 -7.54 -5.09
C THR A 127 -9.11 -7.02 -3.70
N VAL A 128 -10.00 -6.04 -3.65
CA VAL A 128 -10.51 -5.43 -2.42
C VAL A 128 -11.68 -6.26 -1.91
N GLY A 129 -11.56 -6.77 -0.68
CA GLY A 129 -12.64 -7.46 0.03
C GLY A 129 -13.57 -6.52 0.79
N GLN A 130 -14.53 -7.08 1.51
CA GLN A 130 -15.46 -6.31 2.33
C GLN A 130 -14.71 -5.62 3.48
N GLY A 131 -14.81 -4.29 3.52
CA GLY A 131 -14.14 -3.47 4.54
C GLY A 131 -14.91 -3.38 5.85
N ARG A 132 -14.21 -2.91 6.88
CA ARG A 132 -14.77 -2.46 8.15
C ARG A 132 -14.19 -1.08 8.44
N ASP A 133 -15.06 -0.12 8.73
CA ASP A 133 -14.69 1.27 8.94
C ASP A 133 -13.88 1.82 7.73
N ASP A 134 -12.70 2.38 7.97
CA ASP A 134 -11.80 2.92 6.93
C ASP A 134 -10.74 1.91 6.45
N HIS A 135 -10.95 0.61 6.69
CA HIS A 135 -10.00 -0.45 6.36
C HIS A 135 -10.64 -1.52 5.47
N TRP A 136 -10.04 -1.76 4.31
CA TRP A 136 -10.46 -2.81 3.38
C TRP A 136 -9.37 -3.86 3.21
N PRO A 137 -9.67 -5.16 3.43
CA PRO A 137 -8.70 -6.22 3.23
C PRO A 137 -8.38 -6.39 1.75
N ILE A 138 -7.11 -6.60 1.43
CA ILE A 138 -6.67 -7.05 0.10
C ILE A 138 -6.58 -8.56 0.14
N THR A 139 -7.39 -9.24 -0.68
CA THR A 139 -7.46 -10.71 -0.71
C THR A 139 -6.47 -11.32 -1.68
N SER A 140 -6.08 -10.56 -2.71
CA SER A 140 -5.03 -10.92 -3.66
C SER A 140 -4.45 -9.65 -4.28
N TRP A 141 -3.19 -9.75 -4.73
CA TRP A 141 -2.57 -8.72 -5.54
C TRP A 141 -1.55 -9.36 -6.48
N GLY A 142 -1.20 -8.65 -7.55
CA GLY A 142 -0.13 -9.00 -8.43
C GLY A 142 0.36 -7.79 -9.21
N ALA A 143 1.55 -7.93 -9.79
CA ALA A 143 2.14 -6.92 -10.63
C ALA A 143 2.72 -7.56 -11.88
N SER A 144 2.64 -6.85 -13.00
CA SER A 144 3.07 -7.36 -14.30
C SER A 144 4.21 -6.52 -14.85
N PHE A 145 5.12 -7.21 -15.53
CA PHE A 145 6.26 -6.65 -16.23
C PHE A 145 6.36 -7.27 -17.62
N GLU A 146 6.99 -6.55 -18.54
CA GLU A 146 7.27 -7.02 -19.90
C GLU A 146 8.80 -7.11 -20.07
N LEU A 147 9.29 -8.17 -20.74
CA LEU A 147 10.70 -8.45 -21.00
C LEU A 147 10.99 -8.42 -22.51
#